data_AF-A0A5Q4G8Z7-F1
#
_entry.id   AF-A0A5Q4G8Z7-F1
#
_cell.length_a   1.000
_cell.length_b   1.000
_cell.length_c   1.000
_cell.angle_alpha   90.00
_cell.angle_beta   90.00
_cell.angle_gamma   90.00
#
_symmetry.space_group_name_H-M   'P 1'
#
loop_
_entity.id
_entity.type
_entity.pdbx_description
1 polymer ?
#
loop_
_entity_poly.entity_id
_entity_poly.type
_entity_poly.pdbx_seq_one_letter_code
_entity_poly.pdbx_strand_id
1 'polypeptide(L)'
;MAATNERSTTPERLGPSMRIGRREGATRLPVVIGLPLGGAELVLATRATWPVDKDLFCVELAAWPDDVEHVEHVSVASCRRVGASVQLVLDRGQRRRSMFVWTSKGSRTLIFWRSERSMRSTRPGVRAPTARGLEGPLTIVVDERERYGWRFAGRDVTIERRRLPVGDYGVFARDQLVAVVERKKLGEFAGAAVQGTLQLLMAELATMPRAAVIIEGRLSQLVKGDMRTRPGWMLNLVAALQAAYPNVPLLFGETGPLAADLAYRWLSASLRLARVHATNATMAEVLADALGPAPAGDAVDGGAPRAGRTTSPPAERAARAGVPRDAPLFAATVQVALARDDAPLDRTGRQRSALAHVEADGAITVKAYAERHGVSPATAAADLRDLEGRGLLTAHGNRRSLRFVAVRPDHDHDG
;
A
#
# COMPACT_ATOMS: atom_id res chain seq x y z
N MET A 1 -42.78 41.03 -11.69
CA MET A 1 -41.81 40.57 -10.67
C MET A 1 -41.24 39.24 -11.13
N ALA A 2 -40.03 39.26 -11.71
CA ALA A 2 -39.27 38.05 -12.04
C ALA A 2 -37.94 38.15 -11.29
N ALA A 3 -37.75 37.26 -10.31
CA ALA A 3 -36.57 37.22 -9.47
C ALA A 3 -35.39 36.65 -10.28
N THR A 4 -34.34 37.45 -10.41
CA THR A 4 -33.05 37.09 -10.98
C THR A 4 -32.36 36.12 -10.02
N ASN A 5 -32.24 34.85 -10.44
CA ASN A 5 -31.56 33.82 -9.66
C ASN A 5 -30.05 33.91 -9.89
N GLU A 6 -29.35 34.67 -9.04
CA GLU A 6 -27.90 34.65 -8.94
C GLU A 6 -27.44 33.28 -8.44
N ARG A 7 -26.94 32.44 -9.36
CA ARG A 7 -26.20 31.23 -8.98
C ARG A 7 -24.87 31.66 -8.37
N SER A 8 -24.84 31.76 -7.05
CA SER A 8 -23.60 31.71 -6.27
C SER A 8 -22.84 30.44 -6.64
N THR A 9 -21.77 30.58 -7.42
CA THR A 9 -20.80 29.50 -7.67
C THR A 9 -19.98 29.30 -6.40
N THR A 10 -20.33 28.27 -5.62
CA THR A 10 -19.49 27.74 -4.55
C THR A 10 -18.10 27.45 -5.13
N PRO A 11 -16.99 27.96 -4.56
CA PRO A 11 -15.66 27.71 -5.10
C PRO A 11 -15.38 26.21 -5.02
N GLU A 12 -15.18 25.60 -6.19
CA GLU A 12 -14.69 24.24 -6.36
C GLU A 12 -13.40 24.11 -5.53
N ARG A 13 -13.41 23.27 -4.49
CA ARG A 13 -12.21 23.02 -3.69
C ARG A 13 -11.18 22.34 -4.59
N LEU A 14 -10.31 23.14 -5.21
CA LEU A 14 -9.14 22.67 -5.93
C LEU A 14 -8.35 21.78 -4.98
N GLY A 15 -8.16 20.52 -5.36
CA GLY A 15 -7.38 19.55 -4.59
C GLY A 15 -5.92 20.04 -4.37
N PRO A 16 -5.13 19.30 -3.59
CA PRO A 16 -3.75 19.67 -3.30
C PRO A 16 -2.99 19.89 -4.61
N SER A 17 -2.29 21.01 -4.69
CA SER A 17 -1.68 21.50 -5.91
C SER A 17 -0.33 22.13 -5.61
N MET A 18 0.60 21.97 -6.54
CA MET A 18 1.89 22.61 -6.54
C MET A 18 1.73 23.94 -7.27
N ARG A 19 2.17 25.01 -6.61
CA ARG A 19 2.23 26.36 -7.19
C ARG A 19 3.65 26.66 -7.63
N ILE A 20 3.79 27.30 -8.77
CA ILE A 20 5.05 27.88 -9.24
C ILE A 20 4.76 29.34 -9.59
N GLY A 21 5.61 30.23 -9.08
CA GLY A 21 5.54 31.64 -9.40
C GLY A 21 6.92 32.24 -9.62
N ARG A 22 6.96 33.48 -10.08
CA ARG A 22 8.18 34.23 -10.33
C ARG A 22 8.12 35.57 -9.62
N ARG A 23 9.22 35.92 -8.93
CA ARG A 23 9.40 37.22 -8.30
C ARG A 23 10.06 38.17 -9.28
N GLU A 24 9.46 39.33 -9.46
CA GLU A 24 10.04 40.40 -10.24
C GLU A 24 11.27 40.98 -9.51
N GLY A 25 12.33 41.31 -10.24
CA GLY A 25 13.57 41.89 -9.67
C GLY A 25 14.51 40.92 -8.91
N ALA A 26 14.08 39.69 -8.60
CA ALA A 26 14.95 38.70 -7.95
C ALA A 26 15.94 38.05 -8.94
N THR A 27 17.24 38.32 -8.80
CA THR A 27 18.23 37.89 -9.81
C THR A 27 18.78 36.48 -9.62
N ARG A 28 18.87 35.97 -8.38
CA ARG A 28 19.55 34.69 -8.09
C ARG A 28 18.59 33.50 -8.00
N LEU A 29 17.47 33.65 -7.29
CA LEU A 29 16.45 32.61 -7.08
C LEU A 29 15.05 33.19 -7.38
N PRO A 30 14.77 33.55 -8.65
CA PRO A 30 13.51 34.22 -9.03
C PRO A 30 12.27 33.35 -8.91
N VAL A 31 12.40 32.02 -8.91
CA VAL A 31 11.26 31.11 -8.97
C VAL A 31 10.86 30.70 -7.57
N VAL A 32 9.59 30.84 -7.22
CA VAL A 32 9.01 30.39 -5.95
C VAL A 32 8.13 29.18 -6.21
N ILE A 33 8.23 28.17 -5.34
CA ILE A 33 7.50 26.92 -5.42
C ILE A 33 6.76 26.69 -4.11
N GLY A 34 5.48 26.38 -4.20
CA GLY A 34 4.61 26.03 -3.08
C GLY A 34 4.23 24.56 -3.17
N LEU A 35 4.47 23.82 -2.08
CA LEU A 35 4.21 22.39 -2.00
C LEU A 35 3.19 22.10 -0.88
N PRO A 36 2.12 21.34 -1.16
CA PRO A 36 1.14 20.98 -0.14
C PRO A 36 1.68 19.80 0.68
N LEU A 37 2.34 20.08 1.81
CA LEU A 37 3.03 19.09 2.63
C LEU A 37 2.41 18.99 4.03
N GLY A 38 1.74 17.89 4.32
CA GLY A 38 1.23 17.61 5.69
C GLY A 38 0.21 18.62 6.20
N GLY A 39 -0.57 19.24 5.32
CA GLY A 39 -1.56 20.26 5.66
C GLY A 39 -1.02 21.69 5.72
N ALA A 40 0.30 21.88 5.63
CA ALA A 40 0.95 23.18 5.51
C ALA A 40 1.58 23.37 4.12
N GLU A 41 1.78 24.61 3.69
CA GLU A 41 2.50 24.91 2.47
C GLU A 41 4.01 25.04 2.78
N LEU A 42 4.82 24.21 2.13
CA LEU A 42 6.27 24.39 2.11
C LEU A 42 6.62 25.29 0.92
N VAL A 43 7.24 26.45 1.20
CA VAL A 43 7.58 27.44 0.19
C VAL A 43 9.09 27.49 -0.03
N LEU A 44 9.52 27.33 -1.29
CA LEU A 44 10.92 27.26 -1.68
C LEU A 44 11.23 28.25 -2.81
N ALA A 45 12.32 29.02 -2.68
CA ALA A 45 12.89 29.81 -3.76
C ALA A 45 13.98 29.02 -4.51
N THR A 46 13.99 29.09 -5.83
CA THR A 46 14.97 28.42 -6.70
C THR A 46 15.21 29.21 -8.00
N ARG A 47 16.10 28.71 -8.85
CA ARG A 47 16.52 29.39 -10.09
C ARG A 47 15.66 29.10 -11.33
N ALA A 48 14.87 28.02 -11.32
CA ALA A 48 14.11 27.58 -12.50
C ALA A 48 12.83 26.81 -12.10
N THR A 49 11.86 26.74 -13.02
CA THR A 49 10.54 26.13 -12.79
C THR A 49 10.55 24.59 -12.83
N TRP A 50 11.64 23.97 -13.27
CA TRP A 50 11.80 22.51 -13.21
C TRP A 50 13.26 22.07 -13.32
N PRO A 51 13.73 21.05 -12.56
CA PRO A 51 15.05 20.46 -12.73
C PRO A 51 15.10 19.62 -14.00
N VAL A 52 15.83 20.06 -15.02
CA VAL A 52 16.00 19.32 -16.29
C VAL A 52 17.33 18.58 -16.27
N ASP A 53 18.45 19.30 -16.40
CA ASP A 53 19.77 18.69 -16.59
C ASP A 53 20.66 18.72 -15.33
N LYS A 54 20.29 19.50 -14.32
CA LYS A 54 20.98 19.58 -13.03
C LYS A 54 19.98 19.77 -11.91
N ASP A 55 20.35 19.33 -10.72
CA ASP A 55 19.61 19.63 -9.51
C ASP A 55 19.52 21.16 -9.30
N LEU A 56 18.40 21.60 -8.74
CA LEU A 56 18.20 23.01 -8.42
C LEU A 56 18.37 23.21 -6.93
N PHE A 57 19.28 24.10 -6.54
CA PHE A 57 19.37 24.54 -5.15
C PHE A 57 18.11 25.33 -4.77
N CYS A 58 17.63 25.10 -3.56
CA CYS A 58 16.45 25.74 -3.00
C CYS A 58 16.78 26.41 -1.68
N VAL A 59 16.09 27.52 -1.40
CA VAL A 59 16.07 28.20 -0.11
C VAL A 59 14.64 28.18 0.41
N GLU A 60 14.45 27.77 1.66
CA GLU A 60 13.14 27.80 2.30
C GLU A 60 12.74 29.24 2.64
N LEU A 61 11.50 29.59 2.31
CA LEU A 61 10.89 30.88 2.66
C LEU A 61 9.87 30.67 3.78
N ALA A 62 9.67 31.70 4.60
CA ALA A 62 8.69 31.63 5.70
C ALA A 62 7.24 31.54 5.19
N ALA A 63 6.94 32.16 4.05
CA ALA A 63 5.61 32.16 3.44
C ALA A 63 5.73 32.42 1.93
N TRP A 64 4.63 32.23 1.21
CA TRP A 64 4.50 32.62 -0.19
C TRP A 64 4.54 34.15 -0.29
N PRO A 65 5.52 34.76 -0.97
CA PRO A 65 5.61 36.22 -1.04
C PRO A 65 4.50 36.85 -1.89
N ASP A 66 4.07 38.06 -1.52
CA ASP A 66 3.00 38.80 -2.19
C ASP A 66 3.43 39.36 -3.57
N ASP A 67 4.74 39.54 -3.79
CA ASP A 67 5.36 40.03 -5.03
C ASP A 67 5.53 38.93 -6.10
N VAL A 68 4.91 37.77 -5.91
CA VAL A 68 5.04 36.62 -6.81
C VAL A 68 3.93 36.60 -7.84
N GLU A 69 4.32 36.71 -9.11
CA GLU A 69 3.44 36.42 -10.25
C GLU A 69 3.29 34.90 -10.42
N HIS A 70 2.05 34.40 -10.47
CA HIS A 70 1.78 32.97 -10.65
C HIS A 70 2.10 32.52 -12.09
N VAL A 71 2.94 31.49 -12.20
CA VAL A 71 3.39 30.93 -13.49
C VAL A 71 2.67 29.62 -13.82
N GLU A 72 2.57 28.70 -12.85
CA GLU A 72 1.98 27.38 -13.09
C GLU A 72 1.26 26.88 -11.84
N HIS A 73 0.13 26.21 -12.05
CA HIS A 73 -0.60 25.48 -11.02
C HIS A 73 -0.80 24.03 -11.46
N VAL A 74 -0.26 23.08 -10.70
CA VAL A 74 -0.26 21.66 -11.09
C VAL A 74 -0.88 20.82 -10.00
N SER A 75 -1.92 20.07 -10.35
CA SER A 75 -2.53 19.08 -9.46
C SER A 75 -1.49 18.08 -8.95
N VAL A 76 -1.50 17.82 -7.64
CA VAL A 76 -0.57 16.90 -6.98
C VAL A 76 -1.27 15.56 -6.75
N ALA A 77 -0.69 14.49 -7.28
CA ALA A 77 -1.13 13.13 -6.99
C ALA A 77 -0.58 12.62 -5.64
N SER A 78 0.62 13.07 -5.24
CA SER A 78 1.20 12.77 -3.92
C SER A 78 2.33 13.75 -3.59
N CYS A 79 2.34 14.30 -2.38
CA CYS A 79 3.45 15.06 -1.81
C CYS A 79 3.68 14.58 -0.38
N ARG A 80 4.79 13.89 -0.11
CA ARG A 80 5.04 13.30 1.22
C ARG A 80 6.46 13.51 1.69
N ARG A 81 6.61 13.85 2.97
CA ARG A 81 7.89 13.85 3.66
C ARG A 81 8.29 12.41 3.94
N VAL A 82 9.51 12.04 3.55
CA VAL A 82 10.12 10.75 3.82
C VAL A 82 11.56 11.01 4.29
N GLY A 83 11.71 11.07 5.61
CA GLY A 83 12.95 11.47 6.28
C GLY A 83 13.46 12.84 5.81
N ALA A 84 14.71 12.98 5.35
CA ALA A 84 15.22 14.27 4.83
C ALA A 84 14.63 14.71 3.48
N SER A 85 13.76 13.90 2.86
CA SER A 85 13.26 14.19 1.52
C SER A 85 11.78 14.50 1.51
N VAL A 86 11.34 15.28 0.53
CA VAL A 86 9.94 15.37 0.12
C VAL A 86 9.84 14.75 -1.26
N GLN A 87 9.04 13.70 -1.38
CA GLN A 87 8.75 13.05 -2.66
C GLN A 87 7.49 13.64 -3.26
N LEU A 88 7.59 14.09 -4.51
CA LEU A 88 6.51 14.76 -5.24
C LEU A 88 6.14 13.97 -6.51
N VAL A 89 4.84 13.69 -6.64
CA VAL A 89 4.21 13.13 -7.83
C VAL A 89 3.11 14.08 -8.27
N LEU A 90 3.27 14.67 -9.44
CA LEU A 90 2.30 15.55 -10.09
C LEU A 90 1.33 14.74 -10.96
N ASP A 91 0.15 15.30 -11.22
CA ASP A 91 -0.87 14.73 -12.08
C ASP A 91 -0.76 15.30 -13.51
N ARG A 92 0.33 14.92 -14.21
CA ARG A 92 0.60 15.34 -15.59
C ARG A 92 1.40 14.31 -16.38
N GLY A 93 1.36 14.42 -17.71
CA GLY A 93 1.94 13.45 -18.65
C GLY A 93 3.47 13.40 -18.69
N GLN A 94 4.15 14.52 -18.45
CA GLN A 94 5.62 14.61 -18.39
C GLN A 94 6.05 15.34 -17.13
N ARG A 95 7.33 15.24 -16.75
CA ARG A 95 7.87 15.94 -15.56
C ARG A 95 7.03 15.64 -14.32
N ARG A 96 6.68 14.35 -14.16
CA ARG A 96 5.68 13.88 -13.20
C ARG A 96 6.25 13.66 -11.80
N ARG A 97 7.51 13.22 -11.71
CA ARG A 97 8.14 12.75 -10.46
C ARG A 97 9.38 13.58 -10.16
N SER A 98 9.49 14.04 -8.92
CA SER A 98 10.67 14.74 -8.43
C SER A 98 10.80 14.57 -6.91
N MET A 99 11.93 14.98 -6.35
CA MET A 99 12.11 15.03 -4.91
C MET A 99 12.87 16.28 -4.49
N PHE A 100 12.58 16.78 -3.30
CA PHE A 100 13.36 17.79 -2.62
C PHE A 100 14.16 17.10 -1.52
N VAL A 101 15.45 17.34 -1.44
CA VAL A 101 16.38 16.64 -0.55
C VAL A 101 17.06 17.67 0.34
N TRP A 102 16.89 17.52 1.66
CA TRP A 102 17.61 18.30 2.65
C TRP A 102 18.92 17.56 2.96
N THR A 103 20.03 18.27 2.86
CA THR A 103 21.36 17.75 3.20
C THR A 103 22.04 18.72 4.15
N SER A 104 23.06 18.25 4.88
CA SER A 104 23.82 19.06 5.82
C SER A 104 25.23 19.27 5.32
N LYS A 105 25.72 20.52 5.37
CA LYS A 105 27.12 20.89 5.15
C LYS A 105 27.59 21.72 6.34
N GLY A 106 28.25 21.06 7.30
CA GLY A 106 28.53 21.65 8.61
C GLY A 106 27.22 21.90 9.37
N SER A 107 27.03 23.10 9.91
CA SER A 107 25.79 23.53 10.58
C SER A 107 24.69 23.99 9.61
N ARG A 108 24.96 24.07 8.30
CA ARG A 108 24.02 24.61 7.31
C ARG A 108 23.22 23.51 6.65
N THR A 109 21.90 23.67 6.63
CA THR A 109 20.98 22.86 5.83
C THR A 109 20.91 23.39 4.40
N LEU A 110 21.04 22.49 3.42
CA LEU A 110 20.93 22.78 2.00
C LEU A 110 19.75 21.97 1.43
N ILE A 111 18.98 22.57 0.53
CA ILE A 111 17.83 21.93 -0.10
C ILE A 111 18.10 21.81 -1.61
N PHE A 112 17.88 20.62 -2.18
CA PHE A 112 18.02 20.39 -3.61
C PHE A 112 16.76 19.77 -4.20
N TRP A 113 16.23 20.38 -5.26
CA TRP A 113 15.17 19.82 -6.07
C TRP A 113 15.73 19.00 -7.22
N ARG A 114 15.34 17.73 -7.29
CA ARG A 114 15.87 16.72 -8.21
C ARG A 114 14.75 16.08 -9.03
N SER A 115 14.95 15.93 -10.33
CA SER A 115 14.09 15.11 -11.21
C SER A 115 14.78 13.81 -11.59
N GLU A 116 14.02 12.87 -12.15
CA GLU A 116 14.59 11.66 -12.74
C GLU A 116 15.70 11.96 -13.76
N ARG A 117 15.52 13.00 -14.57
CA ARG A 117 16.50 13.40 -15.58
C ARG A 117 17.73 14.02 -14.93
N SER A 118 17.56 14.93 -13.96
CA SER A 118 18.71 15.58 -13.29
C SER A 118 19.56 14.57 -12.51
N MET A 119 18.95 13.56 -11.92
CA MET A 119 19.67 12.48 -11.24
C MET A 119 20.43 11.56 -12.22
N ARG A 120 19.96 11.44 -13.47
CA ARG A 120 20.64 10.63 -14.49
C ARG A 120 21.82 11.37 -15.13
N SER A 121 21.67 12.68 -15.35
CA SER A 121 22.71 13.54 -15.92
C SER A 121 23.78 13.91 -14.90
N THR A 122 23.39 14.15 -13.66
CA THR A 122 24.31 14.24 -12.54
C THR A 122 24.64 12.80 -12.15
N ARG A 123 25.60 12.20 -12.86
CA ARG A 123 26.44 11.14 -12.28
C ARG A 123 27.63 11.85 -11.63
N PRO A 124 27.50 12.49 -10.44
CA PRO A 124 28.70 12.68 -9.67
C PRO A 124 29.26 11.28 -9.47
N GLY A 125 30.55 11.05 -9.66
CA GLY A 125 31.16 9.79 -9.24
C GLY A 125 30.80 9.61 -7.77
N VAL A 126 29.76 8.81 -7.51
CA VAL A 126 29.20 8.66 -6.17
C VAL A 126 30.25 7.83 -5.45
N ARG A 127 31.19 8.51 -4.76
CA ARG A 127 31.58 8.03 -3.45
C ARG A 127 30.29 8.03 -2.65
N ALA A 128 29.56 6.93 -2.75
CA ALA A 128 28.53 6.61 -1.80
C ALA A 128 29.22 6.75 -0.44
N PRO A 129 28.63 7.45 0.55
CA PRO A 129 29.02 7.21 1.94
C PRO A 129 29.11 5.70 2.08
N THR A 130 30.25 5.17 2.52
CA THR A 130 30.61 3.74 2.49
C THR A 130 29.40 2.89 2.88
N ALA A 131 28.64 2.47 1.87
CA ALA A 131 27.31 1.91 2.08
C ALA A 131 27.55 0.53 2.66
N ARG A 132 27.10 0.30 3.90
CA ARG A 132 27.45 -0.93 4.63
C ARG A 132 26.69 -2.14 4.12
N GLY A 133 25.82 -1.99 3.11
CA GLY A 133 24.87 -3.02 2.72
C GLY A 133 23.89 -3.30 3.87
N LEU A 134 22.98 -4.25 3.72
CA LEU A 134 22.17 -4.75 4.84
C LEU A 134 22.97 -5.63 5.81
N GLU A 135 24.21 -5.95 5.46
CA GLU A 135 25.09 -6.84 6.20
C GLU A 135 25.82 -6.06 7.32
N GLY A 136 25.92 -6.67 8.49
CA GLY A 136 26.50 -6.07 9.69
C GLY A 136 25.84 -6.57 10.99
N PRO A 137 26.36 -6.15 12.16
CA PRO A 137 25.88 -6.59 13.46
C PRO A 137 24.39 -6.28 13.64
N LEU A 138 23.61 -7.29 14.02
CA LEU A 138 22.18 -7.17 14.30
C LEU A 138 21.80 -7.98 15.54
N THR A 139 21.16 -7.33 16.51
CA THR A 139 20.49 -8.05 17.59
C THR A 139 19.09 -8.44 17.12
N ILE A 140 18.81 -9.74 17.06
CA ILE A 140 17.48 -10.28 16.75
C ILE A 140 16.92 -10.88 18.04
N VAL A 141 15.74 -10.41 18.43
CA VAL A 141 14.97 -11.01 19.51
C VAL A 141 14.16 -12.18 18.94
N VAL A 142 14.30 -13.36 19.53
CA VAL A 142 13.56 -14.56 19.18
C VAL A 142 12.51 -14.79 20.27
N ASP A 143 11.26 -15.03 19.87
CA ASP A 143 10.19 -15.34 20.80
C ASP A 143 10.52 -16.61 21.60
N GLU A 144 10.22 -16.60 22.89
CA GLU A 144 10.50 -17.72 23.79
C GLU A 144 9.74 -19.00 23.40
N ARG A 145 8.60 -18.88 22.72
CA ARG A 145 7.79 -20.00 22.24
C ARG A 145 8.37 -20.63 20.97
N GLU A 146 9.28 -19.93 20.27
CA GLU A 146 9.93 -20.45 19.08
C GLU A 146 11.03 -21.46 19.45
N ARG A 147 10.63 -22.74 19.47
CA ARG A 147 11.47 -23.87 19.89
C ARG A 147 12.61 -24.15 18.91
N TYR A 148 12.35 -24.00 17.60
CA TYR A 148 13.30 -24.36 16.54
C TYR A 148 13.81 -23.14 15.78
N GLY A 149 14.18 -22.09 16.51
CA GLY A 149 14.59 -20.81 15.95
C GLY A 149 15.76 -20.91 14.97
N TRP A 150 15.76 -20.03 13.96
CA TRP A 150 16.88 -19.88 13.04
C TRP A 150 18.13 -19.43 13.78
N ARG A 151 19.27 -19.97 13.36
CA ARG A 151 20.59 -19.61 13.89
C ARG A 151 21.26 -18.48 13.12
N PHE A 152 20.68 -18.06 11.98
CA PHE A 152 21.25 -17.04 11.08
C PHE A 152 22.72 -17.31 10.72
N ALA A 153 23.04 -18.55 10.34
CA ALA A 153 24.41 -18.98 10.09
C ALA A 153 25.12 -18.10 9.04
N GLY A 154 26.37 -17.71 9.32
CA GLY A 154 27.15 -16.85 8.44
C GLY A 154 26.78 -15.36 8.49
N ARG A 155 25.90 -14.94 9.40
CA ARG A 155 25.57 -13.53 9.66
C ARG A 155 26.05 -13.11 11.05
N ASP A 156 26.40 -11.83 11.16
CA ASP A 156 26.76 -11.21 12.43
C ASP A 156 25.49 -10.87 13.22
N VAL A 157 24.94 -11.89 13.90
CA VAL A 157 23.68 -11.81 14.65
C VAL A 157 23.91 -12.17 16.10
N THR A 158 23.48 -11.29 17.00
CA THR A 158 23.30 -11.60 18.42
C THR A 158 21.85 -12.01 18.65
N ILE A 159 21.61 -13.21 19.19
CA ILE A 159 20.27 -13.69 19.50
C ILE A 159 19.95 -13.36 20.96
N GLU A 160 18.86 -12.65 21.17
CA GLU A 160 18.25 -12.45 22.48
C GLU A 160 16.94 -13.22 22.53
N ARG A 161 16.63 -13.87 23.65
CA ARG A 161 15.32 -14.52 23.83
C ARG A 161 14.46 -13.70 24.77
N ARG A 162 13.27 -13.35 24.29
CA ARG A 162 12.27 -12.61 25.04
C ARG A 162 10.90 -12.85 24.42
N ARG A 163 9.86 -12.91 25.23
CA ARG A 163 8.47 -12.92 24.74
C ARG A 163 8.15 -11.68 23.89
N LEU A 164 7.76 -11.93 22.64
CA LEU A 164 7.23 -10.95 21.69
C LEU A 164 5.70 -10.87 21.80
N PRO A 165 5.08 -9.73 21.47
CA PRO A 165 3.63 -9.61 21.42
C PRO A 165 3.01 -10.43 20.28
N VAL A 166 3.72 -10.53 19.14
CA VAL A 166 3.36 -11.28 17.93
C VAL A 166 4.63 -11.54 17.12
N GLY A 167 4.63 -12.60 16.31
CA GLY A 167 5.78 -13.00 15.49
C GLY A 167 6.78 -13.88 16.25
N ASP A 168 7.64 -14.55 15.50
CA ASP A 168 8.69 -15.43 16.04
C ASP A 168 10.03 -14.70 16.21
N TYR A 169 10.27 -13.64 15.44
CA TYR A 169 11.49 -12.85 15.45
C TYR A 169 11.17 -11.36 15.44
N GLY A 170 11.98 -10.54 16.09
CA GLY A 170 11.80 -9.11 16.15
C GLY A 170 13.10 -8.33 16.28
N VAL A 171 13.05 -7.05 15.92
CA VAL A 171 14.16 -6.11 16.14
C VAL A 171 13.66 -4.86 16.84
N PHE A 172 14.49 -4.37 17.76
CA PHE A 172 14.20 -3.19 18.56
C PHE A 172 15.07 -2.01 18.14
N ALA A 173 14.48 -0.81 18.11
CA ALA A 173 15.23 0.43 18.06
C ALA A 173 15.10 1.10 19.43
N ARG A 174 16.19 1.10 20.21
CA ARG A 174 16.15 1.36 21.66
C ARG A 174 15.21 0.32 22.30
N ASP A 175 14.15 0.76 22.98
CA ASP A 175 13.20 -0.14 23.66
C ASP A 175 11.89 -0.38 22.87
N GLN A 176 11.78 0.16 21.66
CA GLN A 176 10.60 0.01 20.83
C GLN A 176 10.77 -1.13 19.83
N LEU A 177 9.79 -2.04 19.78
CA LEU A 177 9.72 -3.08 18.75
C LEU A 177 9.33 -2.44 17.42
N VAL A 178 10.25 -2.45 16.44
CA VAL A 178 10.06 -1.73 15.17
C VAL A 178 9.75 -2.63 13.99
N ALA A 179 10.08 -3.92 14.09
CA ALA A 179 9.70 -4.90 13.09
C ALA A 179 9.63 -6.32 13.66
N VAL A 180 8.74 -7.13 13.09
CA VAL A 180 8.58 -8.55 13.42
C VAL A 180 8.55 -9.42 12.16
N VAL A 181 8.99 -10.66 12.30
CA VAL A 181 8.86 -11.72 11.30
C VAL A 181 8.15 -12.90 11.95
N GLU A 182 7.09 -13.35 11.29
CA GLU A 182 6.48 -14.65 11.52
C GLU A 182 7.11 -15.67 10.58
N ARG A 183 7.59 -16.78 11.12
CA ARG A 183 8.09 -17.89 10.33
C ARG A 183 6.96 -18.89 10.08
N LYS A 184 6.89 -19.42 8.86
CA LYS A 184 5.92 -20.47 8.54
C LYS A 184 6.52 -21.50 7.60
N LYS A 185 6.33 -22.79 7.87
CA LYS A 185 6.60 -23.81 6.86
C LYS A 185 5.47 -23.85 5.84
N LEU A 186 5.78 -24.23 4.60
CA LEU A 186 4.76 -24.26 3.53
C LEU A 186 3.53 -25.12 3.88
N GLY A 187 3.72 -26.29 4.51
CA GLY A 187 2.63 -27.16 4.93
C GLY A 187 1.76 -26.56 6.04
N GLU A 188 2.38 -25.89 7.01
CA GLU A 188 1.68 -25.18 8.10
C GLU A 188 0.90 -23.98 7.57
N PHE A 189 1.49 -23.26 6.60
CA PHE A 189 0.82 -22.17 5.90
C PHE A 189 -0.43 -22.67 5.18
N ALA A 190 -0.33 -23.76 4.41
CA ALA A 190 -1.47 -24.36 3.73
C ALA A 190 -2.52 -24.90 4.72
N GLY A 191 -2.10 -25.49 5.84
CA GLY A 191 -3.01 -25.94 6.90
C GLY A 191 -3.77 -24.79 7.56
N ALA A 192 -3.07 -23.73 7.96
CA ALA A 192 -3.66 -22.54 8.57
C ALA A 192 -4.61 -21.79 7.61
N ALA A 193 -4.29 -21.79 6.32
CA ALA A 193 -5.16 -21.29 5.26
C ALA A 193 -6.49 -22.05 5.22
N VAL A 194 -6.45 -23.39 5.20
CA VAL A 194 -7.67 -24.23 5.16
C VAL A 194 -8.51 -24.07 6.42
N GLN A 195 -7.86 -23.92 7.58
CA GLN A 195 -8.52 -23.74 8.87
C GLN A 195 -9.01 -22.30 9.11
N GLY A 196 -8.69 -21.35 8.23
CA GLY A 196 -9.06 -19.94 8.36
C GLY A 196 -8.29 -19.15 9.43
N THR A 197 -7.35 -19.78 10.14
CA THR A 197 -6.58 -19.15 11.23
C THR A 197 -5.52 -18.18 10.72
N LEU A 198 -5.11 -18.32 9.46
CA LEU A 198 -4.13 -17.44 8.83
C LEU A 198 -4.60 -15.97 8.79
N GLN A 199 -5.90 -15.71 8.62
CA GLN A 199 -6.43 -14.34 8.59
C GLN A 199 -6.28 -13.63 9.95
N LEU A 200 -6.45 -14.37 11.06
CA LEU A 200 -6.30 -13.84 12.41
C LEU A 200 -4.85 -13.44 12.68
N LEU A 201 -3.91 -14.32 12.32
CA LEU A 201 -2.48 -14.04 12.40
C LEU A 201 -2.08 -12.81 11.58
N MET A 202 -2.59 -12.69 10.35
CA MET A 202 -2.33 -11.53 9.51
C MET A 202 -2.87 -10.23 10.11
N ALA A 203 -4.05 -10.28 10.74
CA ALA A 203 -4.64 -9.13 11.42
C ALA A 203 -3.80 -8.68 12.63
N GLU A 204 -3.30 -9.62 13.44
CA GLU A 204 -2.41 -9.32 14.56
C GLU A 204 -1.08 -8.72 14.08
N LEU A 205 -0.44 -9.34 13.09
CA LEU A 205 0.80 -8.84 12.49
C LEU A 205 0.63 -7.44 11.88
N ALA A 206 -0.53 -7.14 11.30
CA ALA A 206 -0.82 -5.85 10.69
C ALA A 206 -0.86 -4.68 11.69
N THR A 207 -0.94 -4.95 13.00
CA THR A 207 -0.84 -3.92 14.05
C THR A 207 0.58 -3.41 14.27
N MET A 208 1.59 -4.15 13.78
CA MET A 208 2.99 -3.81 13.98
C MET A 208 3.46 -2.74 13.00
N PRO A 209 4.45 -1.89 13.37
CA PRO A 209 4.97 -0.87 12.47
C PRO A 209 5.49 -1.44 11.14
N ARG A 210 6.11 -2.63 11.23
CA ARG A 210 6.51 -3.46 10.10
C ARG A 210 6.35 -4.92 10.51
N ALA A 211 5.67 -5.72 9.70
CA ALA A 211 5.61 -7.16 9.88
C ALA A 211 5.81 -7.87 8.55
N ALA A 212 6.30 -9.11 8.58
CA ALA A 212 6.32 -9.98 7.41
C ALA A 212 6.06 -11.43 7.84
N VAL A 213 5.47 -12.20 6.94
CA VAL A 213 5.45 -13.67 7.06
C VAL A 213 6.47 -14.22 6.09
N ILE A 214 7.46 -14.95 6.59
CA ILE A 214 8.47 -15.61 5.78
C ILE A 214 8.18 -17.11 5.75
N ILE A 215 7.92 -17.59 4.54
CA ILE A 215 7.44 -18.93 4.26
C ILE A 215 8.60 -19.78 3.75
N GLU A 216 8.94 -20.85 4.47
CA GLU A 216 9.90 -21.86 4.04
C GLU A 216 9.27 -22.75 2.96
N GLY A 217 9.49 -22.36 1.71
CA GLY A 217 9.00 -23.06 0.53
C GLY A 217 8.91 -22.15 -0.68
N ARG A 218 8.68 -22.74 -1.85
CA ARG A 218 8.49 -22.02 -3.12
C ARG A 218 7.00 -21.77 -3.33
N LEU A 219 6.64 -20.57 -3.82
CA LEU A 219 5.27 -20.27 -4.24
C LEU A 219 4.72 -21.31 -5.24
N SER A 220 5.57 -21.79 -6.17
CA SER A 220 5.17 -22.80 -7.16
C SER A 220 4.74 -24.13 -6.55
N GLN A 221 5.18 -24.48 -5.33
CA GLN A 221 4.77 -25.70 -4.65
C GLN A 221 3.32 -25.64 -4.16
N LEU A 222 2.74 -24.44 -3.98
CA LEU A 222 1.31 -24.28 -3.68
C LEU A 222 0.42 -24.74 -4.85
N VAL A 223 0.97 -24.73 -6.08
CA VAL A 223 0.28 -25.15 -7.30
C VAL A 223 0.59 -26.60 -7.66
N LYS A 224 1.82 -27.05 -7.37
CA LYS A 224 2.35 -28.36 -7.77
C LYS A 224 2.09 -29.49 -6.78
N GLY A 225 1.74 -29.19 -5.52
CA GLY A 225 1.73 -30.18 -4.44
C GLY A 225 0.39 -30.88 -4.21
N ASP A 226 0.45 -32.01 -3.48
CA ASP A 226 -0.64 -32.78 -2.83
C ASP A 226 -1.42 -32.00 -1.75
N MET A 227 -1.45 -30.67 -1.86
CA MET A 227 -2.27 -29.86 -0.98
C MET A 227 -3.72 -30.23 -1.26
N ARG A 228 -4.48 -30.61 -0.23
CA ARG A 228 -5.89 -31.07 -0.31
C ARG A 228 -6.88 -29.98 -0.80
N THR A 229 -6.38 -28.95 -1.46
CA THR A 229 -7.07 -27.75 -1.95
C THR A 229 -6.84 -27.59 -3.44
N ARG A 230 -7.81 -27.03 -4.16
CA ARG A 230 -7.64 -26.71 -5.59
C ARG A 230 -6.43 -25.77 -5.78
N PRO A 231 -5.49 -26.06 -6.70
CA PRO A 231 -4.27 -25.26 -6.90
C PRO A 231 -4.49 -23.75 -7.05
N GLY A 232 -5.57 -23.34 -7.73
CA GLY A 232 -5.90 -21.92 -7.90
C GLY A 232 -6.43 -21.24 -6.64
N TRP A 233 -7.05 -21.99 -5.72
CA TRP A 233 -7.62 -21.41 -4.49
C TRP A 233 -6.53 -20.86 -3.57
N MET A 234 -5.41 -21.58 -3.44
CA MET A 234 -4.30 -21.15 -2.58
C MET A 234 -3.63 -19.88 -3.13
N LEU A 235 -3.47 -19.76 -4.45
CA LEU A 235 -2.98 -18.53 -5.07
C LEU A 235 -3.94 -17.35 -4.87
N ASN A 236 -5.25 -17.59 -5.00
CA ASN A 236 -6.26 -16.58 -4.72
C ASN A 236 -6.19 -16.11 -3.26
N LEU A 237 -5.98 -17.03 -2.32
CA LEU A 237 -5.82 -16.68 -0.91
C LEU A 237 -4.57 -15.84 -0.67
N VAL A 238 -3.42 -16.24 -1.21
CA VAL A 238 -2.16 -15.47 -1.11
C VAL A 238 -2.36 -14.05 -1.65
N ALA A 239 -3.03 -13.90 -2.79
CA ALA A 239 -3.33 -12.60 -3.38
C ALA A 239 -4.31 -11.80 -2.50
N ALA A 240 -5.38 -12.43 -2.03
CA ALA A 240 -6.39 -11.79 -1.19
C ALA A 240 -5.81 -11.31 0.15
N LEU A 241 -4.94 -12.11 0.79
CA LEU A 241 -4.28 -11.73 2.04
C LEU A 241 -3.33 -10.55 1.85
N GLN A 242 -2.53 -10.53 0.78
CA GLN A 242 -1.65 -9.38 0.51
C GLN A 242 -2.44 -8.12 0.13
N ALA A 243 -3.59 -8.26 -0.52
CA ALA A 243 -4.48 -7.14 -0.80
C ALA A 243 -5.18 -6.61 0.47
N ALA A 244 -5.62 -7.50 1.35
CA ALA A 244 -6.30 -7.16 2.61
C ALA A 244 -5.33 -6.59 3.65
N TYR A 245 -4.08 -7.07 3.66
CA TYR A 245 -3.03 -6.70 4.62
C TYR A 245 -1.78 -6.21 3.88
N PRO A 246 -1.85 -5.07 3.18
CA PRO A 246 -0.76 -4.59 2.31
C PRO A 246 0.53 -4.22 3.06
N ASN A 247 0.47 -4.07 4.38
CA ASN A 247 1.62 -3.83 5.25
C ASN A 247 2.29 -5.11 5.78
N VAL A 248 1.76 -6.29 5.46
CA VAL A 248 2.30 -7.60 5.88
C VAL A 248 2.61 -8.45 4.64
N PRO A 249 3.79 -8.30 4.00
CA PRO A 249 4.16 -9.13 2.86
C PRO A 249 4.28 -10.61 3.24
N LEU A 250 3.86 -11.46 2.30
CA LEU A 250 4.09 -12.91 2.31
C LEU A 250 5.31 -13.21 1.44
N LEU A 251 6.43 -13.59 2.04
CA LEU A 251 7.71 -13.76 1.36
C LEU A 251 8.11 -15.25 1.33
N PHE A 252 8.30 -15.80 0.13
CA PHE A 252 8.66 -17.20 -0.06
C PHE A 252 10.17 -17.37 -0.10
N GLY A 253 10.73 -17.97 0.95
CA GLY A 253 12.16 -18.15 1.16
C GLY A 253 12.72 -19.46 0.62
N GLU A 254 11.94 -20.28 -0.10
CA GLU A 254 12.36 -21.54 -0.74
C GLU A 254 12.87 -22.64 0.21
N THR A 255 13.98 -22.41 0.91
CA THR A 255 14.57 -23.32 1.92
C THR A 255 14.67 -22.61 3.28
N GLY A 256 14.83 -23.37 4.36
CA GLY A 256 15.05 -22.80 5.69
C GLY A 256 16.23 -21.80 5.78
N PRO A 257 17.43 -22.12 5.25
CA PRO A 257 18.55 -21.19 5.22
C PRO A 257 18.28 -19.91 4.43
N LEU A 258 17.64 -20.01 3.25
CA LEU A 258 17.28 -18.84 2.44
C LEU A 258 16.19 -17.99 3.11
N ALA A 259 15.22 -18.62 3.76
CA ALA A 259 14.21 -17.93 4.57
C ALA A 259 14.84 -17.18 5.76
N ALA A 260 15.80 -17.79 6.45
CA ALA A 260 16.54 -17.14 7.53
C ALA A 260 17.38 -15.95 7.01
N ASP A 261 18.03 -16.09 5.86
CA ASP A 261 18.78 -14.99 5.24
C ASP A 261 17.88 -13.83 4.83
N LEU A 262 16.72 -14.14 4.23
CA LEU A 262 15.71 -13.17 3.87
C LEU A 262 15.16 -12.44 5.10
N ALA A 263 14.92 -13.17 6.19
CA ALA A 263 14.48 -12.61 7.47
C ALA A 263 15.53 -11.64 8.05
N TYR A 264 16.80 -12.05 8.06
CA TYR A 264 17.91 -11.19 8.49
C TYR A 264 17.96 -9.88 7.70
N ARG A 265 17.90 -9.95 6.36
CA ARG A 265 17.95 -8.77 5.48
C ARG A 265 16.73 -7.87 5.68
N TRP A 266 15.55 -8.45 5.78
CA TRP A 266 14.31 -7.70 5.96
C TRP A 266 14.24 -7.00 7.33
N LEU A 267 14.68 -7.68 8.40
CA LEU A 267 14.78 -7.10 9.74
C LEU A 267 15.85 -6.01 9.80
N SER A 268 17.03 -6.22 9.19
CA SER A 268 18.10 -5.22 9.07
C SER A 268 17.60 -3.96 8.35
N ALA A 269 16.92 -4.12 7.20
CA ALA A 269 16.35 -3.01 6.45
C ALA A 269 15.30 -2.24 7.28
N SER A 270 14.45 -2.97 7.99
CA SER A 270 13.40 -2.40 8.83
C SER A 270 13.97 -1.59 10.00
N LEU A 271 15.00 -2.11 10.67
CA LEU A 271 15.69 -1.41 11.75
C LEU A 271 16.37 -0.13 11.26
N ARG A 272 17.05 -0.18 10.10
CA ARG A 272 17.68 1.00 9.50
C ARG A 272 16.65 2.06 9.14
N LEU A 273 15.53 1.65 8.54
CA LEU A 273 14.41 2.56 8.26
C LEU A 273 13.87 3.21 9.52
N ALA A 274 13.70 2.44 10.61
CA ALA A 274 13.23 3.00 11.88
C ALA A 274 14.23 4.01 12.48
N ARG A 275 15.54 3.75 12.40
CA ARG A 275 16.58 4.69 12.83
C ARG A 275 16.59 5.97 11.98
N VAL A 276 16.35 5.85 10.67
CA VAL A 276 16.35 7.00 9.76
C VAL A 276 15.16 7.94 9.99
N HIS A 277 13.99 7.41 10.35
CA HIS A 277 12.87 8.24 10.78
C HIS A 277 13.22 9.08 12.02
N ALA A 278 14.18 8.62 12.84
CA ALA A 278 14.69 9.37 13.99
C ALA A 278 15.82 10.36 13.66
N THR A 279 16.47 10.27 12.49
CA THR A 279 17.65 11.07 12.13
C THR A 279 17.46 11.99 10.91
N ASN A 280 16.23 12.18 10.43
CA ASN A 280 15.94 12.99 9.23
C ASN A 280 16.82 12.62 8.01
N ALA A 281 17.14 11.35 7.73
CA ALA A 281 17.86 10.96 6.50
C ALA A 281 16.88 10.57 5.37
N THR A 282 17.21 10.73 4.09
CA THR A 282 16.26 10.47 2.98
C THR A 282 16.06 8.99 2.70
N MET A 283 14.91 8.60 2.13
CA MET A 283 14.68 7.21 1.67
C MET A 283 15.69 6.76 0.62
N ALA A 284 16.14 7.67 -0.25
CA ALA A 284 17.17 7.38 -1.25
C ALA A 284 18.51 7.06 -0.59
N GLU A 285 18.88 7.78 0.46
CA GLU A 285 20.08 7.48 1.26
C GLU A 285 19.94 6.16 2.00
N VAL A 286 18.76 5.83 2.56
CA VAL A 286 18.52 4.52 3.19
C VAL A 286 18.68 3.41 2.17
N LEU A 287 18.08 3.56 0.99
CA LEU A 287 18.13 2.54 -0.04
C LEU A 287 19.56 2.39 -0.58
N ALA A 288 20.30 3.48 -0.77
CA ALA A 288 21.70 3.44 -1.16
C ALA A 288 22.58 2.77 -0.10
N ASP A 289 22.38 3.08 1.19
CA ASP A 289 23.09 2.44 2.30
C ASP A 289 22.76 0.93 2.40
N ALA A 290 21.50 0.57 2.26
CA ALA A 290 21.02 -0.81 2.29
C ALA A 290 21.53 -1.64 1.10
N LEU A 291 21.54 -1.07 -0.10
CA LEU A 291 21.98 -1.78 -1.31
C LEU A 291 23.51 -1.93 -1.37
N GLY A 292 24.27 -1.16 -0.58
CA GLY A 292 25.72 -1.13 -0.71
C GLY A 292 26.18 -0.39 -1.97
N PRO A 293 27.50 -0.33 -2.24
CA PRO A 293 27.98 0.12 -3.54
C PRO A 293 27.40 -0.79 -4.64
N ALA A 294 26.85 -0.19 -5.70
CA ALA A 294 26.46 -0.95 -6.88
C ALA A 294 27.69 -1.73 -7.39
N PRO A 295 27.53 -2.98 -7.84
CA PRO A 295 28.62 -3.68 -8.50
C PRO A 295 29.14 -2.80 -9.64
N ALA A 296 30.46 -2.67 -9.77
CA ALA A 296 31.07 -2.01 -10.91
C ALA A 296 30.62 -2.78 -12.15
N GLY A 297 29.62 -2.26 -12.85
CA GLY A 297 29.08 -2.91 -14.02
C GLY A 297 30.12 -2.82 -15.13
N ASP A 298 30.64 -3.97 -15.55
CA ASP A 298 30.98 -4.13 -16.96
C ASP A 298 29.73 -3.72 -17.74
N ALA A 299 29.90 -2.77 -18.65
CA ALA A 299 28.84 -2.31 -19.51
C ALA A 299 28.33 -3.53 -20.30
N VAL A 300 27.24 -4.13 -19.86
CA VAL A 300 26.49 -5.06 -20.70
C VAL A 300 25.96 -4.20 -21.84
N ASP A 301 26.58 -4.37 -23.01
CA ASP A 301 26.18 -3.73 -24.27
C ASP A 301 24.81 -4.28 -24.64
N GLY A 302 23.78 -3.72 -24.01
CA GLY A 302 22.39 -3.99 -24.31
C GLY A 302 22.11 -3.43 -25.70
N GLY A 303 22.31 -4.25 -26.71
CA GLY A 303 22.06 -3.93 -28.11
C GLY A 303 20.75 -3.15 -28.25
N ALA A 304 20.86 -1.97 -28.87
CA ALA A 304 19.74 -1.09 -29.12
C ALA A 304 18.60 -1.88 -29.78
N PRO A 305 17.34 -1.75 -29.31
CA PRO A 305 16.22 -2.35 -30.01
C PRO A 305 16.15 -1.73 -31.41
N ARG A 306 16.32 -2.59 -32.43
CA ARG A 306 16.19 -2.24 -33.85
C ARG A 306 14.88 -1.49 -34.06
N ALA A 307 14.96 -0.29 -34.64
CA ALA A 307 13.83 0.54 -34.98
C ALA A 307 12.91 -0.21 -35.97
N GLY A 308 11.80 -0.73 -35.47
CA GLY A 308 10.76 -1.39 -36.25
C GLY A 308 9.50 -0.53 -36.32
N ARG A 309 9.28 0.07 -37.49
CA ARG A 309 8.03 0.64 -38.05
C ARG A 309 7.28 1.70 -37.23
N THR A 310 7.26 2.89 -37.82
CA THR A 310 6.38 4.03 -37.55
C THR A 310 4.93 3.60 -37.35
N THR A 311 4.40 3.83 -36.16
CA THR A 311 2.96 3.95 -35.92
C THR A 311 2.68 5.41 -35.55
N SER A 312 1.55 5.93 -36.07
CA SER A 312 1.07 7.31 -36.00
C SER A 312 1.17 7.96 -34.60
N PRO A 313 1.24 9.31 -34.51
CA PRO A 313 1.35 10.00 -33.23
C PRO A 313 0.21 9.62 -32.28
N PRO A 314 0.47 9.48 -30.97
CA PRO A 314 -0.57 9.10 -30.03
C PRO A 314 -1.60 10.23 -29.92
N ALA A 315 -2.86 9.88 -30.15
CA ALA A 315 -3.98 10.75 -29.81
C ALA A 315 -3.89 11.18 -28.34
N GLU A 316 -4.28 12.43 -28.11
CA GLU A 316 -4.41 13.09 -26.82
C GLU A 316 -4.99 12.12 -25.77
N ARG A 317 -4.19 11.75 -24.77
CA ARG A 317 -4.61 10.81 -23.73
C ARG A 317 -5.75 11.44 -22.93
N ALA A 318 -6.95 10.87 -23.08
CA ALA A 318 -8.11 11.18 -22.25
C ALA A 318 -7.73 11.28 -20.77
N ALA A 319 -8.24 12.32 -20.11
CA ALA A 319 -8.08 12.56 -18.68
C ALA A 319 -8.35 11.27 -17.91
N ARG A 320 -7.36 10.81 -17.14
CA ARG A 320 -7.49 9.59 -16.32
C ARG A 320 -8.56 9.85 -15.27
N ALA A 321 -9.64 9.06 -15.30
CA ALA A 321 -10.59 8.99 -14.19
C ALA A 321 -9.81 8.77 -12.88
N GLY A 322 -10.10 9.61 -11.88
CA GLY A 322 -9.30 9.78 -10.68
C GLY A 322 -9.07 8.48 -9.92
N VAL A 323 -7.80 8.14 -9.69
CA VAL A 323 -7.42 7.22 -8.61
C VAL A 323 -7.75 7.92 -7.29
N PRO A 324 -8.42 7.28 -6.32
CA PRO A 324 -8.68 7.88 -5.01
C PRO A 324 -7.37 8.45 -4.42
N ARG A 325 -7.31 9.76 -4.26
CA ARG A 325 -6.08 10.52 -3.92
C ARG A 325 -5.67 10.37 -2.45
N ASP A 326 -6.51 9.74 -1.64
CA ASP A 326 -6.36 9.64 -0.18
C ASP A 326 -5.90 8.26 0.31
N ALA A 327 -5.49 7.35 -0.57
CA ALA A 327 -4.89 6.09 -0.13
C ALA A 327 -3.39 6.31 0.20
N PRO A 328 -2.97 6.33 1.48
CA PRO A 328 -1.55 6.41 1.79
C PRO A 328 -0.87 5.13 1.29
N LEU A 329 -0.10 5.25 0.22
CA LEU A 329 0.92 4.25 -0.12
C LEU A 329 1.97 4.28 1.02
N PHE A 330 1.79 3.35 1.97
CA PHE A 330 2.72 2.92 3.02
C PHE A 330 3.00 3.87 4.19
N ALA A 331 2.19 4.90 4.43
CA ALA A 331 2.37 5.78 5.60
C ALA A 331 1.04 6.04 6.31
N ALA A 332 0.86 5.38 7.45
CA ALA A 332 -0.32 5.39 8.33
C ALA A 332 -1.46 4.45 7.91
N THR A 333 -1.35 3.18 8.31
CA THR A 333 -2.53 2.33 8.55
C THR A 333 -2.94 2.53 10.01
N VAL A 334 -3.50 3.70 10.31
CA VAL A 334 -4.46 3.82 11.42
C VAL A 334 -5.81 3.42 10.81
N GLN A 335 -6.39 2.39 11.40
CA GLN A 335 -7.71 1.80 11.15
C GLN A 335 -8.61 2.59 10.18
N VAL A 336 -8.62 2.18 8.90
CA VAL A 336 -9.79 2.43 8.07
C VAL A 336 -10.80 1.35 8.47
N ALA A 337 -11.74 1.72 9.33
CA ALA A 337 -12.96 0.96 9.48
C ALA A 337 -13.64 0.95 8.11
N LEU A 338 -13.49 -0.16 7.38
CA LEU A 338 -14.27 -0.40 6.17
C LEU A 338 -15.73 -0.44 6.60
N ALA A 339 -16.50 0.57 6.19
CA ALA A 339 -17.95 0.53 6.24
C ALA A 339 -18.39 -0.76 5.52
N ARG A 340 -19.04 -1.65 6.26
CA ARG A 340 -19.32 -3.04 5.88
C ARG A 340 -20.44 -3.20 4.85
N ASP A 341 -21.01 -2.10 4.36
CA ASP A 341 -22.35 -2.17 3.77
C ASP A 341 -22.38 -2.40 2.25
N ASP A 342 -21.24 -2.26 1.53
CA ASP A 342 -21.23 -2.32 0.05
C ASP A 342 -20.37 -3.46 -0.56
N ALA A 343 -19.88 -4.42 0.23
CA ALA A 343 -19.20 -5.58 -0.33
C ALA A 343 -20.22 -6.58 -0.93
N PRO A 344 -20.04 -7.07 -2.18
CA PRO A 344 -20.93 -8.09 -2.74
C PRO A 344 -20.97 -9.32 -1.84
N LEU A 345 -22.13 -9.58 -1.25
CA LEU A 345 -22.31 -10.75 -0.37
C LEU A 345 -22.12 -12.04 -1.20
N ASP A 346 -21.32 -12.95 -0.67
CA ASP A 346 -21.24 -14.33 -1.18
C ASP A 346 -22.58 -15.06 -1.00
N ARG A 347 -22.73 -16.26 -1.56
CA ARG A 347 -24.01 -17.00 -1.51
C ARG A 347 -24.51 -17.17 -0.08
N THR A 348 -23.62 -17.50 0.84
CA THR A 348 -23.93 -17.69 2.27
C THR A 348 -24.40 -16.38 2.92
N GLY A 349 -23.73 -15.27 2.61
CA GLY A 349 -24.11 -13.93 3.09
C GLY A 349 -25.46 -13.48 2.57
N ARG A 350 -25.75 -13.69 1.28
CA ARG A 350 -27.07 -13.37 0.70
C ARG A 350 -28.20 -14.21 1.31
N GLN A 351 -27.98 -15.51 1.48
CA GLN A 351 -28.96 -16.40 2.12
C GLN A 351 -29.25 -16.03 3.58
N ARG A 352 -28.21 -15.66 4.34
CA ARG A 352 -28.37 -15.17 5.73
C ARG A 352 -29.17 -13.86 5.78
N SER A 353 -28.89 -12.94 4.86
CA SER A 353 -29.63 -11.67 4.74
C SER A 353 -31.11 -11.90 4.37
N ALA A 354 -31.40 -12.88 3.51
CA ALA A 354 -32.77 -13.23 3.17
C ALA A 354 -33.55 -13.85 4.32
N LEU A 355 -32.94 -14.71 5.14
CA LEU A 355 -33.58 -15.24 6.35
C LEU A 355 -33.91 -14.11 7.33
N ALA A 356 -32.96 -13.22 7.61
CA ALA A 356 -33.18 -12.07 8.48
C ALA A 356 -34.28 -11.13 7.95
N HIS A 357 -34.38 -10.97 6.62
CA HIS A 357 -35.45 -10.18 6.01
C HIS A 357 -36.81 -10.83 6.15
N VAL A 358 -36.91 -12.13 5.96
CA VAL A 358 -38.18 -12.85 6.10
C VAL A 358 -38.62 -12.88 7.57
N GLU A 359 -37.68 -12.94 8.50
CA GLU A 359 -37.96 -12.78 9.94
C GLU A 359 -38.51 -11.39 10.28
N ALA A 360 -37.96 -10.33 9.68
CA ALA A 360 -38.38 -8.94 9.94
C ALA A 360 -39.65 -8.53 9.19
N ASP A 361 -39.74 -8.85 7.89
CA ASP A 361 -40.73 -8.33 6.94
C ASP A 361 -41.71 -9.42 6.46
N GLY A 362 -41.58 -10.65 6.97
CA GLY A 362 -42.52 -11.76 6.82
C GLY A 362 -42.42 -12.56 5.51
N ALA A 363 -41.99 -11.94 4.40
CA ALA A 363 -41.86 -12.64 3.12
C ALA A 363 -40.84 -11.97 2.18
N ILE A 364 -40.17 -12.77 1.35
CA ILE A 364 -39.29 -12.29 0.29
C ILE A 364 -39.68 -12.83 -1.09
N THR A 365 -39.59 -12.01 -2.12
CA THR A 365 -39.79 -12.44 -3.52
C THR A 365 -38.44 -12.60 -4.22
N VAL A 366 -38.41 -13.40 -5.29
CA VAL A 366 -37.21 -13.54 -6.15
C VAL A 366 -36.75 -12.18 -6.69
N LYS A 367 -37.69 -11.30 -7.05
CA LYS A 367 -37.40 -9.94 -7.53
C LYS A 367 -36.75 -9.08 -6.44
N ALA A 368 -37.34 -9.04 -5.25
CA ALA A 368 -36.80 -8.27 -4.12
C ALA A 368 -35.40 -8.77 -3.70
N TYR A 369 -35.18 -10.09 -3.71
CA TYR A 369 -33.86 -10.69 -3.44
C TYR A 369 -32.83 -10.29 -4.52
N ALA A 370 -33.20 -10.38 -5.79
CA ALA A 370 -32.32 -10.03 -6.92
C ALA A 370 -31.91 -8.54 -6.87
N GLU A 371 -32.88 -7.65 -6.62
CA GLU A 371 -32.65 -6.21 -6.49
C GLU A 371 -31.77 -5.88 -5.28
N ARG A 372 -32.04 -6.48 -4.13
CA ARG A 372 -31.29 -6.24 -2.89
C ARG A 372 -29.83 -6.66 -2.98
N HIS A 373 -29.53 -7.75 -3.68
CA HIS A 373 -28.19 -8.33 -3.71
C HIS A 373 -27.44 -8.17 -5.04
N GLY A 374 -28.03 -7.46 -6.01
CA GLY A 374 -27.42 -7.23 -7.32
C GLY A 374 -27.15 -8.52 -8.12
N VAL A 375 -27.99 -9.56 -7.96
CA VAL A 375 -27.83 -10.86 -8.64
C VAL A 375 -28.90 -11.09 -9.69
N SER A 376 -28.65 -12.01 -10.64
CA SER A 376 -29.65 -12.37 -11.65
C SER A 376 -30.90 -13.01 -11.02
N PRO A 377 -32.09 -12.89 -11.64
CA PRO A 377 -33.30 -13.59 -11.17
C PRO A 377 -33.13 -15.11 -11.06
N ALA A 378 -32.30 -15.71 -11.92
CA ALA A 378 -32.00 -17.15 -11.89
C ALA A 378 -31.16 -17.52 -10.65
N THR A 379 -30.17 -16.70 -10.30
CA THR A 379 -29.35 -16.87 -9.09
C THR A 379 -30.20 -16.68 -7.83
N ALA A 380 -31.07 -15.66 -7.81
CA ALA A 380 -31.99 -15.42 -6.71
C ALA A 380 -32.97 -16.59 -6.50
N ALA A 381 -33.53 -17.14 -7.59
CA ALA A 381 -34.41 -18.30 -7.51
C ALA A 381 -33.69 -19.56 -7.00
N ALA A 382 -32.44 -19.78 -7.44
CA ALA A 382 -31.64 -20.91 -6.98
C ALA A 382 -31.30 -20.80 -5.48
N ASP A 383 -30.88 -19.61 -5.01
CA ASP A 383 -30.54 -19.38 -3.61
C ASP A 383 -31.76 -19.56 -2.68
N LEU A 384 -32.94 -19.08 -3.08
CA LEU A 384 -34.19 -19.20 -2.30
C LEU A 384 -34.75 -20.64 -2.31
N ARG A 385 -34.68 -21.35 -3.44
CA ARG A 385 -35.05 -22.78 -3.49
C ARG A 385 -34.13 -23.67 -2.69
N ASP A 386 -32.86 -23.29 -2.55
CA ASP A 386 -31.91 -23.99 -1.70
C ASP A 386 -32.17 -23.75 -0.20
N LEU A 387 -32.75 -22.61 0.18
CA LEU A 387 -33.27 -22.39 1.53
C LEU A 387 -34.56 -23.19 1.77
N GLU A 388 -35.44 -23.25 0.77
CA GLU A 388 -36.65 -24.08 0.78
C GLU A 388 -36.31 -25.57 0.90
N GLY A 389 -35.38 -26.08 0.10
CA GLY A 389 -34.92 -27.47 0.15
C GLY A 389 -34.23 -27.86 1.46
N ARG A 390 -33.78 -26.87 2.25
CA ARG A 390 -33.24 -27.06 3.61
C ARG A 390 -34.30 -26.90 4.70
N GLY A 391 -35.56 -26.67 4.35
CA GLY A 391 -36.65 -26.48 5.30
C GLY A 391 -36.56 -25.19 6.11
N LEU A 392 -35.82 -24.18 5.61
CA LEU A 392 -35.68 -22.88 6.29
C LEU A 392 -36.71 -21.85 5.80
N LEU A 393 -37.21 -22.03 4.58
CA LEU A 393 -38.27 -21.23 3.98
C LEU A 393 -39.32 -22.15 3.35
N THR A 394 -40.54 -21.65 3.21
CA THR A 394 -41.61 -22.30 2.42
C THR A 394 -42.06 -21.36 1.32
N ALA A 395 -42.21 -21.88 0.09
CA ALA A 395 -42.75 -21.09 -1.01
C ALA A 395 -44.29 -21.08 -0.99
N HIS A 396 -44.87 -19.88 -1.07
CA HIS A 396 -46.31 -19.66 -1.17
C HIS A 396 -46.66 -18.92 -2.47
N GLY A 397 -47.79 -19.30 -3.08
CA GLY A 397 -48.31 -18.68 -4.28
C GLY A 397 -47.96 -19.42 -5.57
N ASN A 398 -48.37 -18.84 -6.70
CA ASN A 398 -48.13 -19.41 -8.03
C ASN A 398 -46.89 -18.76 -8.69
N ARG A 399 -46.52 -19.21 -9.89
CA ARG A 399 -45.32 -18.71 -10.61
C ARG A 399 -45.27 -17.17 -10.78
N ARG A 400 -46.42 -16.47 -10.75
CA ARG A 400 -46.50 -14.99 -10.85
C ARG A 400 -46.58 -14.28 -9.49
N SER A 401 -46.90 -14.99 -8.41
CA SER A 401 -47.03 -14.44 -7.05
C SER A 401 -46.15 -15.13 -6.02
N LEU A 402 -45.11 -15.85 -6.45
CA LEU A 402 -44.25 -16.68 -5.60
C LEU A 402 -43.51 -15.82 -4.56
N ARG A 403 -43.77 -16.12 -3.28
CA ARG A 403 -43.08 -15.52 -2.12
C ARG A 403 -42.55 -16.63 -1.23
N PHE A 404 -41.43 -16.38 -0.57
CA PHE A 404 -40.83 -17.30 0.40
C PHE A 404 -41.01 -16.72 1.80
N VAL A 405 -41.52 -17.54 2.72
CA VAL A 405 -41.76 -17.17 4.12
C VAL A 405 -41.00 -18.12 5.05
N ALA A 406 -40.74 -17.71 6.28
CA ALA A 406 -40.04 -18.55 7.25
C ALA A 406 -40.91 -19.74 7.64
N VAL A 407 -40.29 -20.92 7.75
CA VAL A 407 -40.94 -22.09 8.35
C VAL A 407 -41.02 -21.83 9.85
N ARG A 408 -42.21 -21.52 10.37
CA ARG A 408 -42.42 -21.46 11.82
C ARG A 408 -42.55 -22.89 12.36
N PRO A 409 -41.91 -23.23 13.49
CA PRO A 409 -42.23 -24.48 14.18
C PRO A 409 -43.68 -24.40 14.66
N ASP A 410 -44.47 -25.45 14.37
CA ASP A 410 -45.80 -25.60 14.95
C ASP A 410 -45.66 -25.63 16.48
N HIS A 411 -46.20 -24.60 17.14
CA HIS A 411 -46.63 -24.74 18.52
C HIS A 411 -48.01 -25.40 18.47
N ASP A 412 -48.02 -26.72 18.58
CA ASP A 412 -49.25 -27.47 18.81
C ASP A 412 -50.01 -26.85 19.99
N HIS A 413 -51.28 -26.55 19.73
CA HIS A 413 -52.31 -26.31 20.74
C HIS A 413 -52.49 -27.58 21.57
N ASP A 414 -52.10 -27.50 22.83
CA ASP A 414 -52.84 -28.15 23.92
C ASP A 414 -53.80 -27.08 24.47
N GLY A 415 -55.09 -27.25 24.18
CA GLY A 415 -56.18 -26.34 24.59
C GLY A 415 -57.40 -26.43 23.70
#